data_AF-A0A0M1JEZ6-F1
#
_entry.id   AF-A0A0M1JEZ6-F1
#
_cell.length_a   1.000
_cell.length_b   1.000
_cell.length_c   1.000
_cell.angle_alpha   90.00
_cell.angle_beta   90.00
_cell.angle_gamma   90.00
#
_symmetry.space_group_name_H-M   'P 1'
#
loop_
_entity.id
_entity.type
_entity.pdbx_description
1 polymer ?
#
loop_
_entity_poly.entity_id
_entity_poly.type
_entity_poly.pdbx_seq_one_letter_code
_entity_poly.pdbx_strand_id
1 'polypeptide(L)'
;MKTAIINARIRPELKSDVERILTQLGISTTQAITIYFEQIRLKQGIPFELKLPNEDTQAAMQDARNNYDLEDVSLEQLKAQLTK
;
A
#
# COMPACT_ATOMS: atom_id res chain seq x y z
N MET A 1 15.58 -13.63 25.88
CA MET A 1 14.95 -13.04 24.69
C MET A 1 15.36 -13.88 23.49
N LYS A 2 14.41 -14.30 22.64
CA LYS A 2 14.74 -15.06 21.42
C LYS A 2 14.93 -14.06 20.28
N THR A 3 16.13 -14.01 19.72
CA THR A 3 16.44 -13.18 18.55
C THR A 3 16.39 -14.05 17.29
N ALA A 4 15.81 -13.53 16.21
CA ALA A 4 15.84 -14.15 14.89
C ALA A 4 16.67 -13.26 13.94
N ILE A 5 17.43 -13.89 13.04
CA ILE A 5 18.24 -13.18 12.04
C ILE A 5 17.53 -13.26 10.69
N ILE A 6 17.40 -12.11 10.04
CA ILE A 6 16.85 -12.00 8.67
C ILE A 6 18.03 -11.75 7.72
N ASN A 7 18.26 -12.67 6.78
CA ASN A 7 19.24 -12.51 5.71
C ASN A 7 18.52 -12.45 4.37
N ALA A 8 18.68 -11.35 3.63
CA ALA A 8 18.08 -11.17 2.31
C ALA A 8 19.13 -10.62 1.34
N ARG A 9 19.17 -11.18 0.13
CA ARG A 9 20.02 -10.66 -0.96
C ARG A 9 19.25 -9.55 -1.69
N ILE A 10 19.86 -8.38 -1.78
CA ILE A 10 19.30 -7.23 -2.50
C ILE A 10 20.36 -6.66 -3.45
N ARG A 11 19.91 -5.94 -4.49
CA ARG A 11 20.82 -5.22 -5.37
C ARG A 11 21.49 -4.07 -4.60
N PRO A 12 22.79 -3.81 -4.80
CA PRO A 12 23.52 -2.78 -4.07
C PRO A 12 22.99 -1.36 -4.36
N GLU A 13 22.53 -1.11 -5.58
CA GLU A 13 21.89 0.16 -5.97
C GLU A 13 20.61 0.40 -5.16
N LEU A 14 19.72 -0.60 -5.12
CA LEU A 14 18.48 -0.54 -4.36
C LEU A 14 18.73 -0.30 -2.87
N LYS A 15 19.75 -0.96 -2.30
CA LYS A 15 20.15 -0.74 -0.90
C LYS A 15 20.52 0.72 -0.66
N SER A 16 21.39 1.25 -1.50
CA SER A 16 21.93 2.61 -1.37
C SER A 16 20.83 3.67 -1.50
N ASP A 17 19.90 3.46 -2.42
CA ASP A 17 18.77 4.38 -2.62
C ASP A 17 17.80 4.37 -1.43
N VAL A 18 17.44 3.19 -0.95
CA VAL A 18 16.56 3.06 0.22
C VAL A 18 17.22 3.62 1.46
N GLU A 19 18.51 3.35 1.70
CA GLU A 19 19.24 3.88 2.86
C GLU A 19 19.26 5.41 2.88
N ARG A 20 19.35 6.06 1.71
CA ARG A 20 19.27 7.52 1.60
C ARG A 20 17.90 8.04 2.05
N ILE A 21 16.82 7.41 1.57
CA ILE A 21 15.44 7.78 1.92
C ILE A 21 15.20 7.57 3.43
N LEU A 22 15.60 6.41 3.95
CA LEU A 22 15.41 6.08 5.37
C LEU A 22 16.22 7.01 6.29
N THR A 23 17.41 7.42 5.88
CA THR A 23 18.24 8.40 6.60
C THR A 23 17.54 9.76 6.68
N GLN A 24 16.89 10.21 5.60
CA GLN A 24 16.09 11.44 5.62
C GLN A 24 14.88 11.35 6.55
N LEU A 25 14.32 10.15 6.71
CA LEU A 25 13.25 9.85 7.65
C LEU A 25 13.74 9.61 9.09
N GLY A 26 15.06 9.58 9.32
CA GLY A 26 15.66 9.37 10.65
C GLY A 26 15.57 7.94 11.17
N ILE A 27 15.38 6.95 10.30
CA ILE A 27 15.26 5.53 10.67
C ILE A 27 16.31 4.68 9.97
N SER A 28 16.74 3.59 10.61
CA SER A 28 17.65 2.62 10.01
C SER A 28 16.90 1.59 9.17
N THR A 29 17.63 0.92 8.27
CA THR A 29 17.11 -0.20 7.47
C THR A 29 16.52 -1.31 8.36
N THR A 30 17.14 -1.61 9.49
CA THR A 30 16.64 -2.61 10.44
C THR A 30 15.30 -2.16 11.06
N GLN A 31 15.19 -0.90 11.47
CA GLN A 31 13.94 -0.36 12.02
C GLN A 31 12.81 -0.41 10.98
N ALA A 32 13.10 -0.02 9.73
CA ALA A 32 12.13 -0.09 8.63
C ALA A 32 11.63 -1.53 8.40
N ILE A 33 12.54 -2.52 8.41
CA ILE A 33 12.19 -3.94 8.31
C ILE A 33 11.33 -4.36 9.50
N THR A 34 11.69 -4.00 10.73
CA THR A 34 10.89 -4.32 11.92
C THR A 34 9.47 -3.75 11.82
N ILE A 35 9.34 -2.47 11.43
CA ILE A 35 8.04 -1.82 11.23
C ILE A 35 7.22 -2.57 10.17
N TYR A 36 7.85 -3.00 9.09
CA TYR A 36 7.18 -3.77 8.04
C TYR A 36 6.61 -5.10 8.57
N PHE A 37 7.38 -5.86 9.35
CA PHE A 37 6.89 -7.09 9.98
C PHE A 37 5.76 -6.84 10.98
N GLU A 38 5.87 -5.76 11.76
CA GLU A 38 4.82 -5.34 12.70
C GLU A 38 3.53 -4.96 11.99
N GLN A 39 3.62 -4.28 10.84
CA GLN A 39 2.47 -3.96 10.02
C GLN A 39 1.81 -5.21 9.44
N ILE A 40 2.61 -6.20 8.98
CA ILE A 40 2.07 -7.50 8.54
C ILE A 40 1.32 -8.19 9.69
N ARG A 41 1.93 -8.23 10.88
CA ARG A 41 1.33 -8.84 12.06
C ARG A 41 0.01 -8.15 12.44
N LEU A 42 -0.03 -6.83 12.42
CA LEU A 42 -1.21 -6.06 12.84
C LEU A 42 -2.34 -6.15 11.82
N LYS A 43 -2.02 -6.10 10.51
CA LYS A 43 -3.02 -6.09 9.44
C LYS A 43 -3.39 -7.49 8.93
N GLN A 44 -2.68 -8.53 9.37
CA GLN A 44 -2.80 -9.89 8.84
C GLN A 44 -2.70 -9.92 7.30
N GLY A 45 -1.85 -9.06 6.74
CA GLY A 45 -1.76 -8.82 5.30
C GLY A 45 -0.56 -7.95 4.96
N ILE A 46 -0.20 -7.91 3.68
CA ILE A 46 0.94 -7.11 3.22
C ILE A 46 0.56 -5.62 3.29
N PRO A 47 1.38 -4.76 3.92
CA PRO A 47 1.06 -3.36 4.20
C PRO A 47 1.33 -2.43 3.02
N PHE A 48 1.15 -2.94 1.81
CA PHE A 48 1.05 -2.18 0.58
C PHE A 48 0.01 -2.88 -0.29
N GLU A 49 -0.76 -2.10 -1.03
CA GLU A 49 -1.75 -2.66 -1.94
C GLU A 49 -1.05 -3.47 -3.03
N LEU A 50 -1.20 -4.79 -3.00
CA LEU A 50 -0.80 -5.68 -4.09
C LEU A 50 -1.82 -5.53 -5.23
N LYS A 51 -1.80 -4.41 -5.95
CA LYS A 51 -2.72 -4.15 -7.05
C LYS A 51 -1.96 -4.03 -8.37
N LEU A 52 -2.07 -5.06 -9.21
CA LEU A 52 -2.39 -4.78 -10.61
C LEU A 52 -3.91 -4.55 -10.64
N PRO A 53 -4.41 -3.43 -11.16
CA PRO A 53 -5.84 -3.28 -11.34
C PRO A 53 -6.31 -4.41 -12.27
N ASN A 54 -7.32 -5.19 -11.85
CA ASN A 54 -7.96 -6.18 -12.71
C ASN A 54 -8.66 -5.47 -13.88
N GLU A 55 -8.98 -6.19 -14.95
CA GLU A 55 -9.56 -5.60 -16.17
C GLU A 55 -10.82 -4.77 -15.85
N ASP A 56 -11.66 -5.25 -14.92
CA ASP A 56 -12.87 -4.54 -14.48
C ASP A 56 -12.55 -3.22 -13.76
N THR A 57 -11.52 -3.18 -12.92
CA THR A 57 -11.08 -1.95 -12.23
C THR A 57 -10.46 -0.97 -13.24
N GLN A 58 -9.73 -1.47 -14.24
CA GLN A 58 -9.17 -0.62 -15.30
C GLN A 58 -10.29 0.01 -16.14
N ALA A 59 -11.28 -0.79 -16.53
CA ALA A 59 -12.46 -0.34 -17.27
C ALA A 59 -13.25 0.71 -16.46
N ALA A 60 -13.59 0.43 -15.20
CA ALA A 60 -14.32 1.36 -14.34
C ALA A 60 -13.56 2.69 -14.11
N MET A 61 -12.23 2.64 -13.96
CA MET A 61 -11.40 3.85 -13.86
C MET A 61 -11.35 4.63 -15.17
N GLN A 62 -11.43 3.96 -16.32
CA GLN A 62 -11.45 4.59 -17.63
C GLN A 62 -12.83 5.20 -17.93
N ASP A 63 -13.91 4.52 -17.61
CA ASP A 63 -15.28 4.99 -17.75
C ASP A 63 -15.51 6.24 -16.88
N ALA A 64 -15.06 6.22 -15.62
CA ALA A 64 -15.13 7.37 -14.73
C ALA A 64 -14.33 8.59 -15.24
N ARG A 65 -13.16 8.37 -15.85
CA ARG A 65 -12.37 9.46 -16.45
C ARG A 65 -12.98 10.01 -17.73
N ASN A 66 -13.68 9.18 -18.49
CA ASN A 66 -14.35 9.53 -19.73
C ASN A 66 -15.78 10.05 -19.51
N ASN A 67 -16.19 10.20 -18.25
CA ASN A 67 -17.52 10.66 -17.86
C ASN A 67 -18.65 9.76 -18.39
N TYR A 68 -18.37 8.45 -18.45
CA TYR A 68 -19.27 7.42 -18.93
C TYR A 68 -19.82 6.62 -17.74
N ASP A 69 -21.12 6.31 -17.76
CA ASP A 69 -21.83 5.54 -16.71
C ASP A 69 -21.69 6.12 -15.29
N LEU A 70 -21.76 7.45 -15.17
CA LEU A 70 -21.73 8.15 -13.89
C LEU A 70 -23.14 8.56 -13.46
N GLU A 71 -23.48 8.30 -12.20
CA GLU A 71 -24.66 8.85 -11.55
C GLU A 71 -24.25 10.05 -10.69
N ASP A 72 -24.91 11.20 -10.90
CA ASP A 72 -24.80 12.35 -10.00
C ASP A 72 -25.53 12.04 -8.70
N VAL A 73 -24.76 11.78 -7.64
CA VAL A 73 -25.28 11.45 -6.31
C VAL A 73 -24.87 12.49 -5.27
N SER A 74 -25.82 12.91 -4.44
CA SER A 74 -25.54 13.77 -3.28
C SER A 74 -24.93 12.98 -2.12
N LEU A 75 -24.17 13.65 -1.26
CA LEU A 75 -23.53 13.04 -0.09
C LEU A 75 -24.53 12.35 0.86
N GLU A 76 -25.78 12.85 0.93
CA GLU A 76 -26.82 12.24 1.76
C GLU A 76 -27.36 10.95 1.16
N GLN A 77 -27.54 10.90 -0.16
CA GLN A 77 -27.98 9.70 -0.88
C GLN A 77 -26.91 8.58 -0.83
N LEU A 78 -25.63 8.95 -0.95
CA LEU A 78 -24.52 8.00 -0.87
C LEU A 78 -24.45 7.31 0.51
N LYS A 79 -24.61 8.08 1.59
CA LYS A 79 -24.62 7.53 2.96
C LYS A 79 -25.78 6.56 3.18
N ALA A 80 -26.95 6.85 2.62
CA ALA A 80 -28.13 5.99 2.72
C ALA A 80 -27.94 4.63 2.01
N GLN A 81 -27.23 4.62 0.87
CA GLN A 81 -26.95 3.39 0.12
C GLN A 81 -25.89 2.48 0.78
N LEU A 82 -24.88 3.06 1.43
CA LEU A 82 -23.78 2.31 2.05
C LEU A 82 -24.11 1.72 3.43
N THR A 83 -25.24 2.09 4.03
CA THR A 83 -25.66 1.64 5.38
C THR A 83 -26.68 0.49 5.32
N LYS A 84 -26.84 -0.16 4.16
CA LYS A 84 -27.77 -1.26 3.96
C LYS A 84 -27.11 -2.62 4.04
#